data_AF-A0A8D2A6G9-F1
#
_entry.id   AF-A0A8D2A6G9-F1
#
_cell.length_a   1.000
_cell.length_b   1.000
_cell.length_c   1.000
_cell.angle_alpha   90.00
_cell.angle_beta   90.00
_cell.angle_gamma   90.00
#
_symmetry.space_group_name_H-M   'P 1'
#
loop_
_entity.id
_entity.type
_entity.pdbx_description
1 polymer ?
#
loop_
_entity_poly.entity_id
_entity_poly.type
_entity_poly.pdbx_seq_one_letter_code
_entity_poly.pdbx_strand_id
1 'polypeptide(L)'
;MLRSTWNFLKRHKKKCIFLGTVLGGIYILGKYGQKKIREIQEREAAEYIAQARRQYHFESNQRTCNMTVLSMLPTLREALMQQLNSESLTVLLKNRPSNKLEIWEDLKIISFTRSIVAVYSTCMLVVLLRVQLNIIGGYIYLDNAAVGKNGTTVLAPPDVQQQYLSSIQHLLGDGLTELITVIKQSVQKILGSPDFSTVLNICLNRGFSRLLDNMAEFFRPTEQDLQHGNSRNSLSSVSLPLAKIIPIINGQIHSVCSETPSHFVQDLLMMEQVKDFAANVYEAFSTPQQLEK
;
A
#
# COMPACT_ATOMS: atom_id res chain seq x y z
N MET A 1 45.87 27.43 71.81
CA MET A 1 44.54 26.96 71.33
C MET A 1 44.55 25.48 70.94
N LEU A 2 45.53 24.98 70.17
CA LEU A 2 45.63 23.59 69.69
C LEU A 2 45.58 22.48 70.78
N ARG A 3 46.18 22.70 71.96
CA ARG A 3 46.15 21.72 73.08
C ARG A 3 44.77 21.56 73.72
N SER A 4 43.95 22.62 73.71
CA SER A 4 42.59 22.61 74.28
C SER A 4 41.61 21.87 73.36
N THR A 5 41.68 22.15 72.05
CA THR A 5 40.93 21.42 71.02
C THR A 5 41.28 19.94 70.97
N TRP A 6 42.55 19.57 71.19
CA TRP A 6 42.99 18.17 71.25
C TRP A 6 42.42 17.41 72.45
N ASN A 7 42.43 18.03 73.64
CA ASN A 7 41.89 17.42 74.86
C ASN A 7 40.35 17.28 74.80
N PHE A 8 39.67 18.24 74.16
CA PHE A 8 38.23 18.18 73.90
C PHE A 8 37.87 17.05 72.90
N LEU A 9 38.60 16.93 71.79
CA LEU A 9 38.42 15.85 70.82
C LEU A 9 38.65 14.47 71.45
N LYS A 10 39.66 14.34 72.32
CA LYS A 10 39.98 13.09 73.03
C LYS A 10 38.85 12.70 74.00
N ARG A 11 38.23 13.66 74.68
CA ARG A 11 37.11 13.43 75.61
C ARG A 11 35.78 13.13 74.92
N HIS A 12 35.58 13.58 73.67
CA HIS A 12 34.34 13.35 72.90
C HIS A 12 34.51 12.48 71.64
N LYS A 13 35.61 11.71 71.52
CA LYS A 13 35.98 10.92 70.33
C LYS A 13 34.83 10.12 69.70
N LYS A 14 34.01 9.43 70.52
CA LYS A 14 32.86 8.65 70.03
C LYS A 14 31.78 9.52 69.37
N LYS A 15 31.52 10.72 69.89
CA LYS A 15 30.54 11.67 69.34
C LYS A 15 31.03 12.28 68.01
N CYS A 16 32.32 12.60 67.90
CA CYS A 16 32.91 13.09 66.66
C CYS A 16 32.87 12.04 65.54
N ILE A 17 33.17 10.77 65.86
CA ILE A 17 33.09 9.65 64.90
C ILE A 17 31.64 9.46 64.42
N PHE A 18 30.67 9.47 65.34
CA PHE A 18 29.25 9.35 64.99
C PHE A 18 28.81 10.48 64.06
N LEU A 19 29.12 11.73 64.40
CA LEU A 19 28.75 12.89 63.57
C LEU A 19 29.40 12.84 62.18
N GLY A 20 30.69 12.49 62.10
CA GLY A 20 31.38 12.33 60.82
C GLY A 20 30.78 11.21 59.96
N THR A 21 30.36 10.10 60.59
CA THR A 21 29.69 8.98 59.90
C THR A 21 28.32 9.39 59.37
N VAL A 22 27.53 10.11 60.16
CA VAL A 22 26.21 10.61 59.75
C VAL A 22 26.35 11.60 58.59
N LEU A 23 27.23 12.59 58.71
CA LEU A 23 27.45 13.59 57.65
C LEU A 23 28.02 12.95 56.37
N GLY A 24 28.97 12.02 56.51
CA GLY A 24 29.51 11.26 55.39
C GLY A 24 28.46 10.38 54.71
N GLY A 25 27.59 9.72 55.48
CA GLY A 25 26.48 8.91 54.98
C GLY A 25 25.47 9.74 54.19
N ILE A 26 25.06 10.91 54.72
CA ILE A 26 24.16 11.85 54.04
C ILE A 26 24.78 12.35 52.73
N TYR A 27 26.07 12.69 52.73
CA TYR A 27 26.77 13.15 51.53
C TYR A 27 26.82 12.06 50.44
N ILE A 28 27.16 10.82 50.81
CA ILE A 28 27.23 9.70 49.86
C ILE A 28 25.84 9.39 49.29
N LEU A 29 24.80 9.33 50.14
CA LEU A 29 23.42 9.08 49.70
C LEU A 29 22.91 10.21 48.79
N GLY A 30 23.18 11.47 49.12
CA GLY A 30 22.82 12.61 48.28
C GLY A 30 23.51 12.58 46.92
N LYS A 31 24.81 12.28 46.89
CA LYS A 31 25.58 12.15 45.64
C LYS A 31 25.11 10.96 44.80
N TYR A 32 24.76 9.84 45.43
CA TYR A 32 24.18 8.68 44.75
C TYR A 32 22.80 9.02 44.17
N GLY A 33 21.94 9.71 44.92
CA GLY A 33 20.63 10.16 44.45
C GLY A 33 20.74 11.11 43.24
N GLN A 34 21.61 12.11 43.29
CA GLN A 34 21.86 13.02 42.16
C GLN A 34 22.38 12.27 40.93
N LYS A 35 23.34 11.35 41.12
CA LYS A 35 23.85 10.52 40.03
C LYS A 35 22.75 9.64 39.43
N LYS A 36 21.90 9.04 40.28
CA LYS A 36 20.82 8.15 39.84
C LYS A 36 19.72 8.89 39.07
N ILE A 37 19.32 10.08 39.54
CA ILE A 37 18.36 10.93 38.83
C ILE A 37 18.90 11.33 37.46
N ARG A 38 20.17 11.75 37.40
CA ARG A 38 20.82 12.12 36.14
C ARG A 38 20.91 10.94 35.17
N GLU A 39 21.30 9.75 35.65
CA GLU A 39 21.32 8.54 34.83
C GLU A 39 19.93 8.19 34.26
N ILE A 40 18.88 8.32 35.07
CA ILE A 40 17.50 8.07 34.62
C ILE A 40 17.09 9.09 33.55
N GLN A 41 17.33 10.38 33.78
CA GLN A 41 17.04 11.43 32.81
C GLN A 41 17.82 11.26 31.50
N GLU A 42 19.10 10.93 31.59
CA GLU A 42 19.95 10.67 30.41
C GLU A 42 19.45 9.45 29.63
N ARG A 43 19.00 8.40 30.32
CA ARG A 43 18.43 7.21 29.69
C ARG A 43 17.10 7.49 28.99
N GLU A 44 16.16 8.15 29.67
CA GLU A 44 14.87 8.54 29.09
C GLU A 44 15.06 9.45 27.87
N ALA A 45 15.95 10.43 27.97
CA ALA A 45 16.29 11.30 26.84
C ALA A 45 16.91 10.53 25.66
N ALA A 46 17.78 9.56 25.93
CA ALA A 46 18.39 8.73 24.90
C ALA A 46 17.36 7.82 24.21
N GLU A 47 16.47 7.17 24.97
CA GLU A 47 15.39 6.34 24.44
C GLU A 47 14.42 7.18 23.58
N TYR A 48 14.04 8.37 24.05
CA TYR A 48 13.20 9.31 23.30
C TYR A 48 13.86 9.74 21.97
N ILE A 49 15.13 10.13 21.99
CA ILE A 49 15.87 10.53 20.78
C ILE A 49 15.98 9.36 19.79
N ALA A 50 16.23 8.15 20.27
CA ALA A 50 16.33 6.96 19.44
C ALA A 50 14.99 6.65 18.74
N GLN A 51 13.89 6.73 19.48
CA GLN A 51 12.55 6.55 18.95
C GLN A 51 12.17 7.63 17.93
N ALA A 52 12.42 8.91 18.25
CA ALA A 52 12.17 10.03 17.35
C ALA A 52 12.98 9.91 16.04
N ARG A 53 14.25 9.50 16.12
CA ARG A 53 15.09 9.27 14.93
C ARG A 53 14.55 8.14 14.06
N ARG A 54 14.10 7.04 14.68
CA ARG A 54 13.51 5.90 13.97
C ARG A 54 12.24 6.34 13.24
N GLN A 55 11.35 7.06 13.92
CA GLN A 55 10.11 7.57 13.35
C GLN A 55 10.38 8.52 12.18
N TYR A 56 11.32 9.45 12.33
CA TYR A 56 11.73 10.34 11.24
C TYR A 56 12.22 9.58 10.00
N HIS A 57 13.07 8.57 10.19
CA HIS A 57 13.57 7.75 9.09
C HIS A 57 12.45 6.94 8.44
N PHE A 58 11.54 6.37 9.23
CA PHE A 58 10.36 5.68 8.73
C PHE A 58 9.44 6.57 7.89
N GLU A 59 9.13 7.79 8.34
CA GLU A 59 8.30 8.75 7.61
C GLU A 59 8.98 9.22 6.32
N SER A 60 10.29 9.43 6.35
CA SER A 60 11.07 9.69 5.13
C SER A 60 10.97 8.52 4.16
N ASN A 61 11.10 7.29 4.67
CA ASN A 61 11.00 6.08 3.87
C ASN A 61 9.60 5.91 3.24
N GLN A 62 8.53 6.27 3.95
CA GLN A 62 7.17 6.23 3.40
C GLN A 62 6.99 7.22 2.26
N ARG A 63 7.59 8.42 2.36
CA ARG A 63 7.58 9.40 1.27
C ARG A 63 8.34 8.88 0.05
N THR A 64 9.51 8.27 0.24
CA THR A 64 10.24 7.60 -0.83
C THR A 64 9.38 6.53 -1.50
N CYS A 65 8.74 5.66 -0.71
CA CYS A 65 7.86 4.61 -1.24
C CYS A 65 6.70 5.19 -2.06
N ASN A 66 6.05 6.25 -1.58
CA ASN A 66 4.97 6.90 -2.32
C ASN A 66 5.47 7.42 -3.68
N MET A 67 6.63 8.08 -3.70
CA MET A 67 7.24 8.56 -4.94
C MET A 67 7.61 7.41 -5.88
N THR A 68 8.17 6.32 -5.35
CA THR A 68 8.54 5.14 -6.15
C THR A 68 7.32 4.46 -6.77
N VAL A 69 6.21 4.33 -6.03
CA VAL A 69 4.95 3.80 -6.58
C VAL A 69 4.51 4.68 -7.76
N LEU A 70 4.42 6.00 -7.54
CA LEU A 70 3.96 6.94 -8.56
C LEU A 70 4.88 6.95 -9.80
N SER A 71 6.18 6.77 -9.63
CA SER A 71 7.12 6.71 -10.76
C SER A 71 7.07 5.40 -11.54
N MET A 72 6.63 4.30 -10.92
CA MET A 72 6.54 2.98 -11.56
C MET A 72 5.18 2.71 -12.21
N LEU A 73 4.13 3.45 -11.82
CA LEU A 73 2.80 3.35 -12.40
C LEU A 73 2.75 3.53 -13.93
N PRO A 74 3.45 4.51 -14.55
CA PRO A 74 3.46 4.65 -16.01
C PRO A 74 3.98 3.39 -16.70
N THR A 75 5.07 2.82 -16.19
CA THR A 75 5.65 1.58 -16.72
C THR A 75 4.67 0.42 -16.65
N LEU A 76 3.98 0.27 -15.51
CA LEU A 76 2.94 -0.75 -15.35
C LEU A 76 1.78 -0.53 -16.33
N ARG A 77 1.30 0.71 -16.44
CA ARG A 77 0.21 1.09 -17.35
C ARG A 77 0.58 0.79 -18.80
N GLU A 78 1.76 1.19 -19.25
CA GLU A 78 2.25 0.96 -20.60
C GLU A 78 2.35 -0.54 -20.90
N ALA A 79 2.93 -1.33 -20.00
CA ALA A 79 3.01 -2.78 -20.15
C ALA A 79 1.62 -3.42 -20.29
N LEU A 80 0.64 -3.00 -19.47
CA LEU A 80 -0.75 -3.45 -19.57
C LEU A 80 -1.41 -3.03 -20.89
N MET A 81 -1.23 -1.78 -21.32
CA MET A 81 -1.81 -1.29 -22.57
C MET A 81 -1.21 -1.97 -23.80
N GLN A 82 0.08 -2.33 -23.76
CA GLN A 82 0.76 -3.05 -24.83
C GLN A 82 0.33 -4.53 -24.90
N GLN A 83 0.36 -5.25 -23.78
CA GLN A 83 0.00 -6.68 -23.75
C GLN A 83 -1.52 -6.91 -23.92
N LEU A 84 -2.36 -5.94 -23.54
CA LEU A 84 -3.82 -6.00 -23.63
C LEU A 84 -4.35 -4.81 -24.46
N ASN A 85 -3.92 -4.73 -25.72
CA ASN A 85 -4.20 -3.62 -26.62
C ASN A 85 -5.64 -3.65 -27.19
N SER A 86 -6.58 -3.11 -26.42
CA SER A 86 -7.98 -2.93 -26.82
C SER A 86 -8.20 -1.88 -27.92
N GLU A 87 -7.29 -0.91 -28.01
CA GLU A 87 -7.37 0.25 -28.86
C GLU A 87 -7.21 -0.18 -30.33
N SER A 88 -6.31 -1.13 -30.59
CA SER A 88 -6.13 -1.77 -31.90
C SER A 88 -7.41 -2.45 -32.40
N LEU A 89 -8.09 -3.21 -31.53
CA LEU A 89 -9.35 -3.87 -31.84
C LEU A 89 -10.48 -2.87 -32.09
N THR A 90 -10.50 -1.78 -31.31
CA THR A 90 -11.48 -0.70 -31.50
C THR A 90 -11.29 0.00 -32.85
N VAL A 91 -10.05 0.21 -33.29
CA VAL A 91 -9.73 0.74 -34.62
C VAL A 91 -10.17 -0.23 -35.71
N LEU A 92 -9.90 -1.53 -35.56
CA LEU A 92 -10.36 -2.56 -36.49
C LEU A 92 -11.89 -2.52 -36.65
N LEU A 93 -12.65 -2.42 -35.54
CA LEU A 93 -14.11 -2.33 -35.58
C LEU A 93 -14.63 -1.10 -36.35
N LYS A 94 -13.93 0.04 -36.29
CA LYS A 94 -14.30 1.25 -37.03
C LYS A 94 -14.20 1.06 -38.54
N ASN A 95 -13.30 0.18 -39.00
CA ASN A 95 -13.08 -0.12 -40.42
C ASN A 95 -14.08 -1.13 -41.00
N ARG A 96 -15.14 -1.50 -40.26
CA ARG A 96 -16.20 -2.44 -40.67
C ARG A 96 -15.65 -3.76 -41.23
N PRO A 97 -14.92 -4.54 -40.41
CA PRO A 97 -14.33 -5.80 -40.83
C PRO A 97 -15.43 -6.87 -41.01
N SER A 98 -15.14 -7.89 -41.81
CA SER A 98 -16.05 -9.03 -42.02
C SER A 98 -16.25 -9.86 -40.75
N ASN A 99 -15.21 -10.04 -39.94
CA ASN A 99 -15.24 -10.79 -38.68
C ASN A 99 -15.59 -9.93 -37.45
N LYS A 100 -16.60 -9.07 -37.57
CA LYS A 100 -17.01 -8.14 -36.51
C LYS A 100 -17.29 -8.82 -35.18
N LEU A 101 -17.98 -9.98 -35.18
CA LEU A 101 -18.37 -10.67 -33.95
C LEU A 101 -17.16 -11.17 -33.15
N GLU A 102 -16.19 -11.78 -33.83
CA GLU A 102 -14.95 -12.28 -33.21
C GLU A 102 -14.17 -11.14 -32.55
N ILE A 103 -14.04 -10.00 -33.22
CA ILE A 103 -13.33 -8.84 -32.67
C ILE A 103 -14.05 -8.28 -31.43
N TRP A 104 -15.39 -8.29 -31.40
CA TRP A 104 -16.14 -7.90 -30.19
C TRP A 104 -15.95 -8.88 -29.03
N GLU A 105 -15.87 -10.17 -29.33
CA GLU A 105 -15.57 -11.21 -28.34
C GLU A 105 -14.16 -11.06 -27.77
N ASP A 106 -13.15 -10.82 -28.62
CA ASP A 106 -11.78 -10.54 -28.19
C ASP A 106 -11.69 -9.25 -27.37
N LEU A 107 -12.37 -8.19 -27.81
CA LEU A 107 -12.41 -6.91 -27.11
C LEU A 107 -13.05 -7.06 -25.73
N LYS A 108 -14.13 -7.86 -25.62
CA LYS A 108 -14.74 -8.21 -24.34
C LYS A 108 -13.72 -8.85 -23.40
N ILE A 109 -13.04 -9.91 -23.85
CA ILE A 109 -12.06 -10.61 -23.01
C ILE A 109 -10.93 -9.68 -22.59
N ILE A 110 -10.36 -8.91 -23.52
CA ILE A 110 -9.24 -8.00 -23.26
C ILE A 110 -9.64 -6.88 -22.29
N SER A 111 -10.80 -6.25 -22.47
CA SER A 111 -11.23 -5.15 -21.59
C SER A 111 -11.42 -5.63 -20.14
N PHE A 112 -12.08 -6.77 -19.91
CA PHE A 112 -12.25 -7.31 -18.57
C PHE A 112 -10.91 -7.77 -17.97
N THR A 113 -10.10 -8.48 -18.74
CA THR A 113 -8.76 -8.93 -18.30
C THR A 113 -7.92 -7.73 -17.88
N ARG A 114 -7.88 -6.68 -18.71
CA ARG A 114 -7.05 -5.50 -18.47
C ARG A 114 -7.42 -4.78 -17.19
N SER A 115 -8.71 -4.59 -16.94
CA SER A 115 -9.18 -3.89 -15.74
C SER A 115 -8.96 -4.70 -14.47
N ILE A 116 -9.14 -6.02 -14.52
CA ILE A 116 -8.87 -6.90 -13.36
C ILE A 116 -7.38 -6.94 -13.08
N VAL A 117 -6.54 -7.19 -14.09
CA VAL A 117 -5.07 -7.20 -13.92
C VAL A 117 -4.59 -5.86 -13.39
N ALA A 118 -5.08 -4.73 -13.92
CA ALA A 118 -4.69 -3.40 -13.45
C ALA A 118 -4.90 -3.22 -11.95
N VAL A 119 -6.02 -3.71 -11.39
CA VAL A 119 -6.28 -3.64 -9.94
C VAL A 119 -5.29 -4.52 -9.17
N TYR A 120 -5.13 -5.78 -9.57
CA TYR A 120 -4.23 -6.72 -8.89
C TYR A 120 -2.78 -6.23 -8.91
N SER A 121 -2.26 -5.86 -10.08
CA SER A 121 -0.87 -5.45 -10.24
C SER A 121 -0.60 -4.11 -9.53
N THR A 122 -1.55 -3.17 -9.52
CA THR A 122 -1.42 -1.91 -8.76
C THR A 122 -1.36 -2.17 -7.25
N CYS A 123 -2.24 -3.02 -6.71
CA CYS A 123 -2.20 -3.41 -5.31
C CYS A 123 -0.89 -4.13 -4.95
N MET A 124 -0.45 -5.07 -5.79
CA MET A 124 0.82 -5.77 -5.62
C MET A 124 2.00 -4.80 -5.65
N LEU A 125 2.02 -3.82 -6.57
CA LEU A 125 3.07 -2.81 -6.67
C LEU A 125 3.19 -2.00 -5.37
N VAL A 126 2.06 -1.51 -4.84
CA VAL A 126 2.04 -0.74 -3.57
C VAL A 126 2.56 -1.58 -2.41
N VAL A 127 2.01 -2.78 -2.21
CA VAL A 127 2.38 -3.63 -1.08
C VAL A 127 3.82 -4.12 -1.19
N LEU A 128 4.26 -4.54 -2.37
CA LEU A 128 5.63 -5.02 -2.58
C LEU A 128 6.65 -3.91 -2.36
N LEU A 129 6.39 -2.69 -2.84
CA LEU A 129 7.27 -1.55 -2.57
C LEU A 129 7.27 -1.17 -1.08
N ARG A 130 6.13 -1.25 -0.38
CA ARG A 130 6.09 -1.07 1.09
C ARG A 130 6.97 -2.11 1.78
N VAL A 131 6.89 -3.38 1.40
CA VAL A 131 7.76 -4.43 1.96
C VAL A 131 9.22 -4.14 1.64
N GLN A 132 9.55 -3.94 0.36
CA GLN A 132 10.93 -3.76 -0.10
C GLN A 132 11.59 -2.55 0.57
N LEU A 133 10.96 -1.37 0.49
CA LEU A 133 11.56 -0.15 1.02
C LEU A 133 11.66 -0.18 2.55
N ASN A 134 10.73 -0.81 3.28
CA ASN A 134 10.82 -0.87 4.75
C ASN A 134 11.85 -1.89 5.24
N ILE A 135 12.04 -3.01 4.54
CA ILE A 135 13.13 -3.95 4.83
C ILE A 135 14.49 -3.26 4.63
N ILE A 136 14.73 -2.72 3.43
CA ILE A 136 16.03 -2.11 3.13
C ILE A 136 16.27 -0.83 3.95
N GLY A 137 15.21 -0.04 4.18
CA GLY A 137 15.27 1.13 5.06
C GLY A 137 15.63 0.77 6.50
N GLY A 138 15.18 -0.39 7.00
CA GLY A 138 15.56 -0.90 8.32
C GLY A 138 17.05 -1.24 8.40
N TYR A 139 17.59 -1.94 7.41
CA TYR A 139 19.03 -2.22 7.34
C TYR A 139 19.87 -0.94 7.22
N ILE A 140 19.45 0.01 6.38
CA ILE A 140 20.12 1.33 6.26
C ILE A 140 20.11 2.07 7.60
N TYR A 141 19.00 2.01 8.36
CA TYR A 141 18.92 2.60 9.69
C TYR A 141 19.92 1.95 10.66
N LEU A 142 20.05 0.62 10.65
CA LEU A 142 21.00 -0.11 11.48
C LEU A 142 22.45 0.22 11.11
N ASP A 143 22.77 0.26 9.81
CA ASP A 143 24.09 0.63 9.31
C ASP A 143 24.46 2.04 9.78
N ASN A 144 23.55 3.01 9.63
CA ASN A 144 23.73 4.39 10.09
C ASN A 144 23.90 4.49 11.62
N ALA A 145 23.24 3.62 12.40
CA ALA A 145 23.39 3.56 13.85
C ALA A 145 24.68 2.85 14.29
N ALA A 146 25.27 2.02 13.43
CA ALA A 146 26.53 1.32 13.67
C ALA A 146 27.76 2.16 13.31
N VAL A 147 27.61 3.21 12.48
CA VAL A 147 28.70 4.16 12.15
C VAL A 147 29.27 4.78 13.44
N GLY A 148 30.47 4.34 13.81
CA GLY A 148 31.17 4.75 15.05
C GLY A 148 31.53 3.59 15.98
N LYS A 149 31.03 2.38 15.73
CA LYS A 149 31.51 1.15 16.38
C LYS A 149 32.62 0.54 15.53
N ASN A 150 33.84 0.43 16.07
CA ASN A 150 34.97 -0.13 15.33
C ASN A 150 34.69 -1.59 14.93
N GLY A 151 34.77 -1.90 13.63
CA GLY A 151 34.74 -3.27 13.11
C GLY A 151 33.37 -3.82 12.67
N THR A 152 32.32 -3.00 12.55
CA THR A 152 31.03 -3.46 12.01
C THR A 152 31.02 -3.43 10.48
N THR A 153 30.68 -4.57 9.87
CA THR A 153 30.40 -4.69 8.43
C THR A 153 29.07 -4.02 8.09
N VAL A 154 29.06 -3.21 7.03
CA VAL A 154 27.84 -2.60 6.48
C VAL A 154 26.96 -3.71 5.89
N LEU A 155 25.72 -3.82 6.35
CA LEU A 155 24.77 -4.87 5.97
C LEU A 155 24.15 -4.62 4.59
N ALA A 156 23.84 -3.35 4.28
CA ALA A 156 23.16 -2.96 3.04
C ALA A 156 23.96 -1.89 2.27
N PRO A 157 25.12 -2.23 1.67
CA PRO A 157 25.84 -1.30 0.80
C PRO A 157 25.03 -0.99 -0.48
N PRO A 158 25.36 0.11 -1.20
CA PRO A 158 24.54 0.60 -2.32
C PRO A 158 24.28 -0.40 -3.45
N ASP A 159 25.23 -1.30 -3.72
CA ASP A 159 25.11 -2.38 -4.69
C ASP A 159 24.05 -3.41 -4.28
N VAL A 160 24.04 -3.81 -3.00
CA VAL A 160 23.01 -4.69 -2.43
C VAL A 160 21.64 -4.01 -2.45
N GLN A 161 21.57 -2.72 -2.11
CA GLN A 161 20.32 -1.95 -2.17
C GLN A 161 19.76 -1.95 -3.60
N GLN A 162 20.59 -1.66 -4.59
CA GLN A 162 20.18 -1.61 -5.99
C GLN A 162 19.74 -2.99 -6.50
N GLN A 163 20.51 -4.04 -6.22
CA GLN A 163 20.18 -5.40 -6.64
C GLN A 163 18.86 -5.85 -6.01
N TYR A 164 18.66 -5.63 -4.71
CA TYR A 164 17.44 -5.97 -4.01
C TYR A 164 16.21 -5.25 -4.59
N LEU A 165 16.29 -3.92 -4.75
CA LEU A 165 15.20 -3.11 -5.30
C LEU A 165 14.91 -3.43 -6.77
N SER A 166 15.91 -3.90 -7.53
CA SER A 166 15.70 -4.33 -8.93
C SER A 166 14.73 -5.51 -9.06
N SER A 167 14.50 -6.28 -7.98
CA SER A 167 13.53 -7.40 -7.97
C SER A 167 12.10 -6.96 -8.32
N ILE A 168 11.76 -5.67 -8.19
CA ILE A 168 10.48 -5.13 -8.64
C ILE A 168 10.22 -5.33 -10.14
N GLN A 169 11.29 -5.48 -10.93
CA GLN A 169 11.21 -5.73 -12.36
C GLN A 169 10.47 -7.03 -12.69
N HIS A 170 10.50 -8.05 -11.81
CA HIS A 170 9.73 -9.28 -12.04
C HIS A 170 8.22 -9.01 -12.06
N LEU A 171 7.72 -8.17 -11.13
CA LEU A 171 6.31 -7.77 -11.11
C LEU A 171 5.93 -6.96 -12.36
N LEU A 172 6.85 -6.16 -12.90
CA LEU A 172 6.61 -5.33 -14.08
C LEU A 172 6.92 -6.05 -15.41
N GLY A 173 7.47 -7.27 -15.35
CA GLY A 173 7.90 -8.07 -16.50
C GLY A 173 7.19 -9.41 -16.54
N ASP A 174 7.94 -10.51 -16.42
CA ASP A 174 7.42 -11.88 -16.58
C ASP A 174 6.25 -12.20 -15.64
N GLY A 175 6.30 -11.73 -14.39
CA GLY A 175 5.23 -11.93 -13.42
C GLY A 175 3.93 -11.25 -13.84
N LEU A 176 4.00 -10.09 -14.50
CA LEU A 176 2.82 -9.43 -15.07
C LEU A 176 2.23 -10.26 -16.22
N THR A 177 3.08 -10.79 -17.09
CA THR A 177 2.65 -11.61 -18.23
C THR A 177 2.00 -12.91 -17.78
N GLU A 178 2.54 -13.56 -16.74
CA GLU A 178 1.94 -14.74 -16.13
C GLU A 178 0.58 -14.41 -15.51
N LEU A 179 0.50 -13.32 -14.74
CA LEU A 179 -0.74 -12.83 -14.15
C LEU A 179 -1.82 -12.53 -15.20
N ILE A 180 -1.45 -11.86 -16.31
CA ILE A 180 -2.33 -11.61 -17.44
C ILE A 180 -2.84 -12.92 -18.01
N THR A 181 -1.97 -13.92 -18.19
CA THR A 181 -2.34 -15.21 -18.78
C THR A 181 -3.37 -15.94 -17.92
N VAL A 182 -3.12 -16.04 -16.62
CA VAL A 182 -4.03 -16.71 -15.67
C VAL A 182 -5.39 -15.99 -15.58
N ILE A 183 -5.38 -14.66 -15.50
CA ILE A 183 -6.62 -13.88 -15.44
C ILE A 183 -7.38 -13.99 -16.77
N LYS A 184 -6.69 -13.90 -17.92
CA LYS A 184 -7.33 -14.01 -19.24
C LYS A 184 -8.05 -15.35 -19.40
N GLN A 185 -7.42 -16.45 -19.03
CA GLN A 185 -8.03 -17.79 -19.06
C GLN A 185 -9.27 -17.85 -18.16
N SER A 186 -9.19 -17.28 -16.96
CA SER A 186 -10.30 -17.23 -16.02
C SER A 186 -11.47 -16.40 -16.54
N VAL A 187 -11.19 -15.23 -17.11
CA VAL A 187 -12.18 -14.34 -17.74
C VAL A 187 -12.85 -15.02 -18.93
N GLN A 188 -12.08 -15.70 -19.79
CA GLN A 188 -12.62 -16.47 -20.92
C GLN A 188 -13.57 -17.57 -20.45
N LYS A 189 -13.17 -18.33 -19.41
CA LYS A 189 -14.01 -19.39 -18.85
C LYS A 189 -15.33 -18.86 -18.26
N ILE A 190 -15.27 -17.78 -17.48
CA ILE A 190 -16.45 -17.23 -16.80
C ILE A 190 -17.38 -16.54 -17.81
N LEU A 191 -16.87 -15.65 -18.65
CA LEU A 191 -17.68 -14.89 -19.60
C LEU A 191 -18.19 -15.74 -20.77
N GLY A 192 -17.51 -16.84 -21.09
CA GLY A 192 -17.98 -17.83 -22.06
C GLY A 192 -18.99 -18.84 -21.49
N SER A 193 -19.24 -18.83 -20.18
CA SER A 193 -20.13 -19.81 -19.55
C SER A 193 -21.62 -19.53 -19.85
N PRO A 194 -22.44 -20.59 -20.05
CA PRO A 194 -23.87 -20.44 -20.27
C PRO A 194 -24.58 -19.86 -19.03
N ASP A 195 -24.06 -20.17 -17.83
CA ASP A 195 -24.60 -19.70 -16.56
C ASP A 195 -24.48 -18.18 -16.44
N PHE A 196 -23.31 -17.62 -16.75
CA PHE A 196 -23.09 -16.17 -16.77
C PHE A 196 -24.06 -15.48 -17.73
N SER A 197 -24.18 -16.00 -18.95
CA SER A 197 -25.09 -15.44 -19.96
C SER A 197 -26.55 -15.47 -19.49
N THR A 198 -26.99 -16.59 -18.92
CA THR A 198 -28.34 -16.76 -18.38
C THR A 198 -28.64 -15.73 -17.29
N VAL A 199 -27.77 -15.63 -16.28
CA VAL A 199 -27.95 -14.71 -15.15
C VAL A 199 -27.91 -13.25 -15.61
N LEU A 200 -26.95 -12.88 -16.46
CA LEU A 200 -26.85 -11.52 -17.00
C LEU A 200 -28.13 -11.12 -17.74
N ASN A 201 -28.68 -12.00 -18.57
CA ASN A 201 -29.92 -11.74 -19.31
C ASN A 201 -31.11 -11.54 -18.38
N ILE A 202 -31.26 -12.37 -17.34
CA ILE A 202 -32.32 -12.22 -16.34
C ILE A 202 -32.20 -10.87 -15.62
N CYS A 203 -31.00 -10.50 -15.18
CA CYS A 203 -30.74 -9.23 -14.50
C CYS A 203 -31.04 -8.02 -15.40
N LEU A 204 -30.58 -8.04 -16.64
CA LEU A 204 -30.82 -6.94 -17.59
C LEU A 204 -32.30 -6.79 -17.91
N ASN A 205 -32.99 -7.88 -18.24
CA ASN A 205 -34.42 -7.84 -18.53
C ASN A 205 -35.20 -7.25 -17.36
N ARG A 206 -34.91 -7.70 -16.14
CA ARG A 206 -35.56 -7.18 -14.93
C ARG A 206 -35.24 -5.71 -14.66
N GLY A 207 -33.99 -5.29 -14.88
CA GLY A 207 -33.56 -3.90 -14.76
C GLY A 207 -34.26 -2.97 -15.76
N PHE A 208 -34.34 -3.38 -17.03
CA PHE A 208 -35.06 -2.63 -18.07
C PHE A 208 -36.56 -2.58 -17.81
N SER A 209 -37.18 -3.69 -17.39
CA SER A 209 -38.60 -3.70 -16.98
C SER A 209 -38.85 -2.68 -15.86
N ARG A 210 -38.01 -2.67 -14.82
CA ARG A 210 -38.15 -1.70 -13.73
C ARG A 210 -37.98 -0.25 -14.21
N LEU A 211 -37.02 0.01 -15.10
CA LEU A 211 -36.83 1.34 -15.67
C LEU A 211 -38.08 1.78 -16.46
N LEU A 212 -38.62 0.88 -17.29
CA LEU A 212 -39.84 1.14 -18.05
C LEU A 212 -41.05 1.36 -17.15
N ASP A 213 -41.21 0.57 -16.08
CA ASP A 213 -42.29 0.75 -15.11
C ASP A 213 -42.20 2.13 -14.43
N ASN A 214 -41.00 2.53 -14.01
CA ASN A 214 -40.76 3.86 -13.42
C ASN A 214 -41.02 4.99 -14.43
N MET A 215 -40.71 4.78 -15.71
CA MET A 215 -41.00 5.77 -16.75
C MET A 215 -42.50 5.79 -17.10
N ALA A 216 -43.18 4.65 -17.06
CA ALA A 216 -44.60 4.52 -17.39
C ALA A 216 -45.50 5.32 -16.43
N GLU A 217 -45.06 5.57 -15.19
CA GLU A 217 -45.75 6.49 -14.27
C GLU A 217 -45.90 7.91 -14.84
N PHE A 218 -44.96 8.36 -15.67
CA PHE A 218 -45.00 9.68 -16.32
C PHE A 218 -45.80 9.70 -17.63
N PHE A 219 -46.20 8.54 -18.14
CA PHE A 219 -46.97 8.39 -19.39
C PHE A 219 -48.41 7.89 -19.14
N ARG A 220 -48.90 7.89 -17.89
CA ARG A 220 -50.31 7.59 -17.61
C ARG A 220 -51.19 8.60 -18.38
N PRO A 221 -52.07 8.15 -19.30
CA PRO A 221 -52.95 9.06 -20.02
C PRO A 221 -54.00 9.61 -19.05
N THR A 222 -54.28 10.91 -19.14
CA THR A 222 -55.61 11.43 -18.79
C THR A 222 -56.62 10.75 -19.74
N GLU A 223 -57.80 10.35 -19.26
CA GLU A 223 -58.76 9.37 -19.82
C GLU A 223 -59.24 9.51 -21.30
N GLN A 224 -58.58 10.24 -22.20
CA GLN A 224 -59.12 10.52 -23.55
C GLN A 224 -58.46 9.82 -24.75
N ASP A 225 -57.33 9.12 -24.61
CA ASP A 225 -56.61 8.55 -25.76
C ASP A 225 -56.50 7.02 -25.75
N LEU A 226 -57.63 6.31 -25.81
CA LEU A 226 -57.66 4.85 -25.96
C LEU A 226 -58.47 4.38 -27.18
N GLN A 227 -58.12 4.87 -28.38
CA GLN A 227 -58.45 4.18 -29.62
C GLN A 227 -57.36 4.43 -30.68
N HIS A 228 -56.33 3.59 -30.72
CA HIS A 228 -55.74 2.97 -31.93
C HIS A 228 -54.29 2.52 -31.70
N GLY A 229 -53.95 1.35 -32.22
CA GLY A 229 -52.61 1.12 -32.79
C GLY A 229 -51.74 0.10 -32.07
N ASN A 230 -51.96 -1.18 -32.39
CA ASN A 230 -50.94 -2.23 -32.34
C ASN A 230 -49.64 -1.81 -33.04
N SER A 231 -48.49 -2.02 -32.39
CA SER A 231 -47.24 -2.44 -33.04
C SER A 231 -46.16 -2.70 -31.98
N ARG A 232 -46.22 -3.89 -31.37
CA ARG A 232 -45.06 -4.49 -30.69
C ARG A 232 -44.13 -5.01 -31.78
N ASN A 233 -43.00 -4.34 -32.03
CA ASN A 233 -41.95 -4.91 -32.86
C ASN A 233 -40.54 -4.68 -32.28
N SER A 234 -39.91 -5.82 -32.02
CA SER A 234 -38.50 -6.15 -32.25
C SER A 234 -37.43 -5.53 -31.33
N LEU A 235 -37.26 -6.15 -30.15
CA LEU A 235 -36.00 -6.09 -29.41
C LEU A 235 -34.97 -6.97 -30.13
N SER A 236 -34.00 -6.33 -30.78
CA SER A 236 -32.78 -6.98 -31.23
C SER A 236 -31.99 -7.49 -30.01
N SER A 237 -31.78 -8.79 -30.01
CA SER A 237 -31.32 -9.64 -28.93
C SER A 237 -29.83 -9.46 -28.55
N VAL A 238 -29.59 -9.36 -27.24
CA VAL A 238 -28.43 -9.84 -26.45
C VAL A 238 -27.03 -9.25 -26.73
N SER A 239 -26.73 -8.71 -27.91
CA SER A 239 -25.39 -8.13 -28.22
C SER A 239 -25.20 -6.67 -27.78
N LEU A 240 -26.30 -5.92 -27.62
CA LEU A 240 -26.30 -4.49 -27.29
C LEU A 240 -25.90 -4.13 -25.84
N PRO A 241 -26.23 -4.92 -24.79
CA PRO A 241 -25.90 -4.54 -23.41
C PRO A 241 -24.40 -4.62 -23.12
N LEU A 242 -23.74 -5.69 -23.57
CA LEU A 242 -22.33 -5.92 -23.27
C LEU A 242 -21.41 -5.01 -24.12
N ALA A 243 -21.79 -4.73 -25.36
CA ALA A 243 -21.11 -3.77 -26.23
C ALA A 243 -21.07 -2.35 -25.64
N LYS A 244 -22.03 -1.98 -24.79
CA LYS A 244 -22.04 -0.70 -24.05
C LYS A 244 -21.23 -0.75 -22.74
N ILE A 245 -21.12 -1.92 -22.10
CA ILE A 245 -20.32 -2.12 -20.88
C ILE A 245 -18.83 -2.16 -21.20
N ILE A 246 -18.45 -2.78 -22.33
CA ILE A 246 -17.05 -2.96 -22.74
C ILE A 246 -16.26 -1.64 -22.71
N PRO A 247 -16.71 -0.53 -23.34
CA PRO A 247 -16.00 0.75 -23.26
C PRO A 247 -15.81 1.29 -21.84
N ILE A 248 -16.81 1.09 -20.96
CA ILE A 248 -16.77 1.55 -19.55
C ILE A 248 -15.70 0.78 -18.78
N ILE A 249 -15.70 -0.55 -18.92
CA ILE A 249 -14.69 -1.42 -18.30
C ILE A 249 -13.32 -1.10 -18.89
N ASN A 250 -13.22 -0.94 -20.20
CA ASN A 250 -11.98 -0.66 -20.90
C ASN A 250 -11.30 0.64 -20.45
N GLY A 251 -12.11 1.65 -20.09
CA GLY A 251 -11.65 2.93 -19.58
C GLY A 251 -11.15 2.91 -18.14
N GLN A 252 -11.42 1.85 -17.35
CA GLN A 252 -11.03 1.78 -15.94
C GLN A 252 -9.52 1.85 -15.74
N ILE A 253 -8.72 1.36 -16.69
CA ILE A 253 -7.24 1.45 -16.61
C ILE A 253 -6.75 2.88 -16.43
N HIS A 254 -7.42 3.87 -17.03
CA HIS A 254 -7.06 5.28 -16.91
C HIS A 254 -7.38 5.86 -15.53
N SER A 255 -8.28 5.23 -14.78
CA SER A 255 -8.57 5.59 -13.39
C SER A 255 -7.69 4.79 -12.43
N VAL A 256 -7.55 3.48 -12.62
CA VAL A 256 -6.78 2.60 -11.71
C VAL A 256 -5.27 2.89 -11.78
N CYS A 257 -4.74 3.11 -12.98
CA CYS A 257 -3.31 3.36 -13.24
C CYS A 257 -3.04 4.81 -13.69
N SER A 258 -3.75 5.80 -13.12
CA SER A 258 -3.56 7.20 -13.48
C SER A 258 -2.26 7.78 -12.90
N GLU A 259 -1.61 8.65 -13.69
CA GLU A 259 -0.43 9.44 -13.31
C GLU A 259 -0.80 10.68 -12.50
N THR A 260 -1.92 11.33 -12.84
CA THR A 260 -2.57 12.23 -11.88
C THR A 260 -3.05 11.36 -10.74
N PRO A 261 -2.89 11.79 -9.47
CA PRO A 261 -3.14 10.89 -8.36
C PRO A 261 -4.56 10.35 -8.46
N SER A 262 -4.68 9.10 -8.90
CA SER A 262 -5.99 8.47 -8.93
C SER A 262 -6.44 8.36 -7.49
N HIS A 263 -7.72 8.64 -7.24
CA HIS A 263 -8.30 8.35 -5.93
C HIS A 263 -7.92 6.95 -5.48
N PHE A 264 -7.95 5.97 -6.39
CA PHE A 264 -7.57 4.59 -6.08
C PHE A 264 -6.14 4.43 -5.53
N VAL A 265 -5.10 4.90 -6.24
CA VAL A 265 -3.72 4.74 -5.75
C VAL A 265 -3.48 5.60 -4.52
N GLN A 266 -4.02 6.82 -4.47
CA GLN A 266 -3.91 7.66 -3.28
C GLN A 266 -4.54 6.99 -2.06
N ASP A 267 -5.71 6.40 -2.22
CA ASP A 267 -6.40 5.67 -1.17
C ASP A 267 -5.51 4.53 -0.67
N LEU A 268 -4.97 3.70 -1.57
CA LEU A 268 -4.02 2.64 -1.19
C LEU A 268 -2.77 3.16 -0.46
N LEU A 269 -2.21 4.29 -0.90
CA LEU A 269 -1.02 4.89 -0.27
C LEU A 269 -1.34 5.50 1.10
N MET A 270 -2.58 5.95 1.31
CA MET A 270 -3.04 6.63 2.52
C MET A 270 -3.71 5.71 3.53
N MET A 271 -4.08 4.48 3.13
CA MET A 271 -4.68 3.46 3.99
C MET A 271 -3.85 3.22 5.26
N GLU A 272 -4.53 3.30 6.40
CA GLU A 272 -3.94 3.12 7.73
C GLU A 272 -3.37 1.71 7.90
N GLN A 273 -4.11 0.69 7.46
CA GLN A 273 -3.68 -0.71 7.57
C GLN A 273 -2.37 -0.98 6.81
N VAL A 274 -2.17 -0.30 5.66
CA VAL A 274 -0.93 -0.42 4.87
C VAL A 274 0.22 0.28 5.58
N LYS A 275 -0.04 1.42 6.22
CA LYS A 275 0.96 2.17 7.02
C LYS A 275 1.35 1.41 8.28
N ASP A 276 0.40 0.82 8.99
CA ASP A 276 0.64 0.01 10.18
C ASP A 276 1.45 -1.24 9.84
N PHE A 277 1.09 -1.92 8.76
CA PHE A 277 1.88 -3.04 8.24
C PHE A 277 3.31 -2.60 7.89
N ALA A 278 3.46 -1.47 7.20
CA ALA A 278 4.78 -0.91 6.87
C ALA A 278 5.60 -0.57 8.12
N ALA A 279 4.97 -0.03 9.16
CA ALA A 279 5.61 0.27 10.43
C ALA A 279 6.10 -1.00 11.13
N ASN A 280 5.28 -2.07 11.16
CA ASN A 280 5.66 -3.37 11.73
C ASN A 280 6.85 -3.98 10.99
N VAL A 281 6.84 -3.96 9.64
CA VAL A 281 7.99 -4.42 8.84
C VAL A 281 9.21 -3.57 9.16
N TYR A 282 9.10 -2.25 9.12
CA TYR A 282 10.23 -1.37 9.39
C TYR A 282 10.82 -1.59 10.79
N GLU A 283 9.98 -1.73 11.82
CA GLU A 283 10.42 -2.02 13.18
C GLU A 283 11.15 -3.36 13.29
N ALA A 284 10.63 -4.42 12.68
CA ALA A 284 11.25 -5.74 12.69
C ALA A 284 12.65 -5.75 12.06
N PHE A 285 12.89 -4.93 11.04
CA PHE A 285 14.19 -4.85 10.34
C PHE A 285 15.08 -3.68 10.79
N SER A 286 14.60 -2.79 11.66
CA SER A 286 15.37 -1.65 12.22
C SER A 286 15.71 -1.82 13.70
N THR A 287 15.25 -2.91 14.32
CA THR A 287 15.65 -3.30 15.67
C THR A 287 16.89 -4.20 15.57
N PRO A 288 17.97 -3.92 16.33
CA PRO A 288 19.09 -4.83 16.38
C PRO A 288 18.60 -6.17 16.90
N GLN A 289 18.60 -7.21 16.06
CA GLN A 289 18.41 -8.56 16.54
C GLN A 289 19.53 -8.82 17.56
N GLN A 290 19.18 -8.99 18.83
CA GLN A 290 20.00 -9.83 19.68
C GLN A 290 20.02 -11.16 18.93
N LEU A 291 21.13 -11.47 18.26
CA LEU A 291 21.40 -12.78 17.68
C LEU A 291 21.18 -13.79 18.81
N GLU A 292 19.97 -14.31 18.92
CA GLU A 292 19.70 -15.54 19.64
C GLU A 292 20.54 -16.59 18.93
N LYS A 293 21.63 -16.93 19.59
CA LYS A 293 22.49 -18.06 19.25
C LYS A 293 21.73 -19.37 19.38
#